data_AF-A0A8S1ECF8-F1
#
_entry.id   AF-A0A8S1ECF8-F1
#
_cell.length_a   1.000
_cell.length_b   1.000
_cell.length_c   1.000
_cell.angle_alpha   90.00
_cell.angle_beta   90.00
_cell.angle_gamma   90.00
#
_symmetry.space_group_name_H-M   'P 1'
#
loop_
_entity.id
_entity.type
_entity.pdbx_description
1 polymer ?
#
loop_
_entity_poly.entity_id
_entity_poly.type
_entity_poly.pdbx_seq_one_letter_code
_entity_poly.pdbx_strand_id
1 'polypeptide(L)'
;MLKSLVVLSLLVGCSFAAVASQCLKTESKKVEQCTKLLQDEVAGIQKMLGAKFDATGRKELNDNCKKAQECFGDLKKKCPDFPKDATEILDYLCGKVAFITGPFSECMKKLESVSTTPTPGCASKIFNINFIEKPKTACAEFKQSLACKSDVGKLCDAKAEKAYADEYQKDLKAFKC
;
A
#
# COMPACT_ATOMS: atom_id res chain seq x y z
N MET A 1 2.77 -3.12 23.96
CA MET A 1 4.20 -3.06 23.59
C MET A 1 4.61 -4.12 22.57
N LEU A 2 4.37 -5.43 22.75
CA LEU A 2 4.78 -6.46 21.76
C LEU A 2 4.05 -6.37 20.40
N LYS A 3 2.75 -6.03 20.39
CA LYS A 3 1.94 -5.95 19.16
C LYS A 3 2.32 -4.78 18.23
N SER A 4 2.83 -3.68 18.78
CA SER A 4 3.27 -2.50 18.02
C SER A 4 4.58 -2.76 17.26
N LEU A 5 5.49 -3.58 17.83
CA LEU A 5 6.72 -3.99 17.16
C LEU A 5 6.45 -4.89 15.94
N VAL A 6 5.47 -5.79 16.02
CA VAL A 6 5.13 -6.73 14.94
C VAL A 6 4.63 -5.99 13.69
N VAL A 7 3.96 -4.85 13.84
CA VAL A 7 3.47 -4.08 12.69
C VAL A 7 4.53 -3.15 12.10
N LEU A 8 5.43 -2.63 12.93
CA LEU A 8 6.70 -2.07 12.45
C LEU A 8 7.55 -3.11 11.69
N SER A 9 7.45 -4.38 12.07
CA SER A 9 8.08 -5.52 11.38
C SER A 9 7.35 -5.91 10.09
N LEU A 10 6.04 -5.64 9.98
CA LEU A 10 5.25 -5.88 8.77
C LEU A 10 5.44 -4.79 7.73
N LEU A 11 5.65 -3.54 8.15
CA LEU A 11 6.12 -2.50 7.25
C LEU A 11 7.50 -2.82 6.68
N VAL A 12 8.35 -3.50 7.44
CA VAL A 12 9.77 -3.58 7.12
C VAL A 12 10.28 -4.99 7.41
N GLY A 13 10.44 -5.78 6.35
CA GLY A 13 11.17 -7.04 6.37
C GLY A 13 12.65 -6.93 6.82
N CYS A 14 13.11 -5.76 7.26
CA CYS A 14 14.41 -5.54 7.85
C CYS A 14 14.33 -4.53 9.03
N SER A 15 14.79 -4.97 10.20
CA SER A 15 15.58 -4.12 11.10
C SER A 15 14.91 -3.03 11.96
N PHE A 16 13.58 -2.98 12.11
CA PHE A 16 12.99 -2.07 13.12
C PHE A 16 13.24 -2.50 14.58
N ALA A 17 13.62 -3.76 14.81
CA ALA A 17 13.95 -4.24 16.15
C ALA A 17 15.29 -3.67 16.69
N ALA A 18 16.15 -3.09 15.84
CA ALA A 18 17.54 -2.82 16.22
C ALA A 18 17.91 -1.33 16.40
N VAL A 19 17.07 -0.36 16.01
CA VAL A 19 17.42 1.08 16.14
C VAL A 19 16.22 1.92 16.59
N ALA A 20 15.61 1.58 17.72
CA ALA A 20 14.75 2.55 18.40
C ALA A 20 15.65 3.60 19.08
N SER A 21 15.89 4.72 18.39
CA SER A 21 16.62 5.85 18.96
C SER A 21 15.98 6.31 20.28
N GLN A 22 16.77 6.92 21.17
CA GLN A 22 16.26 7.46 22.44
C GLN A 22 15.04 8.37 22.23
N CYS A 23 15.00 9.11 21.11
CA CYS A 23 13.87 9.95 20.72
C CYS A 23 12.59 9.14 20.48
N LEU A 24 12.65 8.04 19.72
CA LEU A 24 11.49 7.21 19.42
C LEU A 24 10.93 6.51 20.67
N LYS A 25 11.79 6.20 21.64
CA LYS A 25 11.35 5.67 22.94
C LYS A 25 10.54 6.72 23.71
N THR A 26 10.99 7.98 23.71
CA THR A 26 10.29 9.09 24.34
C THR A 26 8.95 9.39 23.66
N GLU A 27 8.90 9.30 22.33
CA GLU A 27 7.68 9.50 21.53
C GLU A 27 6.87 8.20 21.34
N SER A 28 7.10 7.16 22.15
CA SER A 28 6.51 5.82 21.99
C SER A 28 4.99 5.83 21.82
N LYS A 29 4.26 6.67 22.56
CA LYS A 29 2.80 6.83 22.40
C LYS A 29 2.43 7.34 21.00
N LYS A 30 3.17 8.31 20.46
CA LYS A 30 2.92 8.84 19.12
C LYS A 30 3.30 7.82 18.05
N VAL A 31 4.37 7.05 18.24
CA VAL A 31 4.73 5.91 17.39
C VAL A 31 3.61 4.87 17.35
N GLU A 32 3.05 4.50 18.51
CA GLU A 32 1.91 3.57 18.58
C GLU A 32 0.67 4.12 17.84
N GLN A 33 0.37 5.41 18.00
CA GLN A 33 -0.74 6.06 17.30
C GLN A 33 -0.55 6.04 15.77
N CYS A 34 0.63 6.42 15.27
CA CYS A 34 0.90 6.41 13.83
C CYS A 34 0.86 4.99 13.26
N THR A 35 1.38 4.01 14.02
CA THR A 35 1.36 2.60 13.62
C THR A 35 -0.08 2.09 13.53
N LYS A 36 -0.97 2.48 14.45
CA LYS A 36 -2.38 2.09 14.40
C LYS A 36 -3.09 2.65 13.17
N LEU A 37 -2.84 3.92 12.81
CA LEU A 37 -3.41 4.51 11.59
C LEU A 37 -3.04 3.70 10.35
N LEU A 38 -1.82 3.20 10.28
CA LEU A 38 -1.41 2.33 9.18
C LEU A 38 -2.05 0.95 9.22
N GLN A 39 -2.24 0.35 10.40
CA GLN A 39 -2.98 -0.92 10.53
C GLN A 39 -4.42 -0.76 10.04
N ASP A 40 -5.06 0.32 10.46
CA ASP A 40 -6.42 0.65 10.07
C ASP A 40 -6.50 0.85 8.54
N GLU A 41 -5.46 1.44 7.93
CA GLU A 41 -5.35 1.57 6.47
C GLU A 41 -5.18 0.22 5.78
N VAL A 42 -4.24 -0.63 6.21
CA VAL A 42 -4.04 -1.97 5.63
C VAL A 42 -5.33 -2.80 5.75
N ALA A 43 -6.00 -2.76 6.90
CA ALA A 43 -7.28 -3.42 7.11
C ALA A 43 -8.38 -2.83 6.20
N GLY A 44 -8.39 -1.51 6.02
CA GLY A 44 -9.28 -0.81 5.08
C GLY A 44 -9.08 -1.28 3.64
N ILE A 45 -7.82 -1.41 3.22
CA ILE A 45 -7.48 -1.93 1.89
C ILE A 45 -7.97 -3.38 1.77
N GLN A 46 -7.66 -4.26 2.72
CA GLN A 46 -8.13 -5.66 2.72
C GLN A 46 -9.66 -5.76 2.67
N LYS A 47 -10.36 -4.92 3.44
CA LYS A 47 -11.83 -4.85 3.45
C LYS A 47 -12.37 -4.38 2.10
N MET A 48 -11.75 -3.40 1.47
CA MET A 48 -12.07 -3.03 0.09
C MET A 48 -11.84 -4.18 -0.90
N LEU A 49 -10.80 -4.99 -0.72
CA LEU A 49 -10.56 -6.14 -1.61
C LEU A 49 -11.68 -7.18 -1.51
N GLY A 50 -12.38 -7.23 -0.38
CA GLY A 50 -13.50 -8.14 -0.12
C GLY A 50 -14.89 -7.52 -0.29
N ALA A 51 -15.02 -6.25 -0.67
CA ALA A 51 -16.29 -5.52 -0.75
C ALA A 51 -16.34 -4.59 -1.98
N LYS A 52 -17.51 -4.00 -2.25
CA LYS A 52 -17.69 -3.10 -3.41
C LYS A 52 -16.84 -1.83 -3.31
N PHE A 53 -16.13 -1.48 -4.39
CA PHE A 53 -15.28 -0.29 -4.49
C PHE A 53 -16.10 1.01 -4.63
N ASP A 54 -16.76 1.44 -3.55
CA ASP A 54 -17.63 2.62 -3.51
C ASP A 54 -16.91 3.95 -3.17
N ALA A 55 -17.60 5.08 -3.30
CA ALA A 55 -17.01 6.40 -3.10
C ALA A 55 -16.63 6.68 -1.63
N THR A 56 -17.34 6.08 -0.68
CA THR A 56 -17.10 6.28 0.74
C THR A 56 -15.83 5.56 1.17
N GLY A 57 -15.68 4.29 0.79
CA GLY A 57 -14.48 3.52 1.05
C GLY A 57 -13.25 4.19 0.45
N ARG A 58 -13.32 4.64 -0.82
CA ARG A 58 -12.22 5.38 -1.47
C ARG A 58 -11.78 6.61 -0.69
N LYS A 59 -12.73 7.39 -0.19
CA LYS A 59 -12.42 8.61 0.58
C LYS A 59 -11.76 8.25 1.91
N GLU A 60 -12.29 7.25 2.61
CA GLU A 60 -11.78 6.82 3.92
C GLU A 60 -10.30 6.43 3.85
N LEU A 61 -9.87 5.73 2.80
CA LEU A 61 -8.48 5.31 2.66
C LEU A 61 -7.54 6.46 2.33
N ASN A 62 -7.96 7.36 1.45
CA ASN A 62 -7.17 8.56 1.16
C ASN A 62 -7.00 9.41 2.44
N ASP A 63 -8.05 9.55 3.23
CA ASP A 63 -8.02 10.29 4.49
C ASP A 63 -7.11 9.60 5.52
N ASN A 64 -7.15 8.28 5.62
CA ASN A 64 -6.30 7.49 6.50
C ASN A 64 -4.82 7.56 6.09
N CYS A 65 -4.54 7.45 4.79
CA CYS A 65 -3.20 7.64 4.25
C CYS A 65 -2.63 9.02 4.56
N LYS A 66 -3.42 10.07 4.37
CA LYS A 66 -3.04 11.44 4.73
C LYS A 66 -2.73 11.56 6.22
N LYS A 67 -3.60 11.03 7.09
CA LYS A 67 -3.39 11.04 8.55
C LYS A 67 -2.12 10.28 8.95
N ALA A 68 -1.86 9.13 8.35
CA ALA A 68 -0.67 8.34 8.60
C ALA A 68 0.59 9.11 8.17
N GLN A 69 0.61 9.68 6.96
CA GLN A 69 1.72 10.49 6.45
C GLN A 69 1.99 11.72 7.31
N GLU A 70 0.95 12.42 7.75
CA GLU A 70 1.08 13.56 8.69
C GLU A 70 1.67 13.10 10.03
N CYS A 71 1.18 11.99 10.58
CA CYS A 71 1.64 11.46 11.87
C CYS A 71 3.12 11.06 11.82
N PHE A 72 3.53 10.31 10.80
CA PHE A 72 4.93 9.90 10.62
C PHE A 72 5.83 11.07 10.19
N GLY A 73 5.30 12.04 9.44
CA GLY A 73 6.00 13.28 9.10
C GLY A 73 6.34 14.11 10.33
N ASP A 74 5.43 14.20 11.30
CA ASP A 74 5.70 14.85 12.58
C ASP A 74 6.78 14.12 13.39
N LEU A 75 6.72 12.79 13.43
CA LEU A 75 7.74 11.98 14.11
C LEU A 75 9.11 12.18 13.47
N LYS A 76 9.19 12.23 12.13
CA LYS A 76 10.42 12.52 11.40
C LYS A 76 10.99 13.91 11.69
N LYS A 77 10.14 14.93 11.84
CA LYS A 77 10.58 16.28 12.23
C LYS A 77 11.15 16.33 13.65
N LYS A 78 10.56 15.55 14.56
CA LYS A 78 10.96 15.51 15.96
C LYS A 78 12.16 14.60 16.25
N CYS A 79 12.27 13.50 15.51
CA CYS A 79 13.31 12.50 15.68
C CYS A 79 14.21 12.46 14.44
N PRO A 80 15.42 13.05 14.50
CA PRO A 80 16.35 13.09 13.37
C PRO A 80 16.74 11.71 12.84
N ASP A 81 16.80 10.71 13.73
CA ASP A 81 17.13 9.32 13.40
C ASP A 81 15.88 8.51 12.99
N PHE A 82 14.77 9.16 12.65
CA PHE A 82 13.58 8.44 12.19
C PHE A 82 13.91 7.65 10.91
N PRO A 83 13.61 6.34 10.83
CA PRO A 83 14.05 5.54 9.71
C PRO A 83 13.39 6.01 8.40
N LYS A 84 14.22 6.31 7.40
CA LYS A 84 13.76 6.78 6.08
C LYS A 84 12.87 5.75 5.41
N ASP A 85 13.24 4.48 5.51
CA ASP A 85 12.52 3.34 4.93
C ASP A 85 11.06 3.27 5.38
N ALA A 86 10.73 3.64 6.63
CA ALA A 86 9.33 3.67 7.08
C ALA A 86 8.50 4.73 6.36
N THR A 87 9.07 5.92 6.14
CA THR A 87 8.36 6.95 5.37
C THR A 87 8.24 6.59 3.90
N GLU A 88 9.26 5.96 3.32
CA GLU A 88 9.24 5.53 1.91
C GLU A 88 8.20 4.45 1.63
N ILE A 89 8.06 3.47 2.54
CA ILE A 89 7.05 2.40 2.39
C ILE A 89 5.64 2.93 2.59
N LEU A 90 5.45 3.87 3.54
CA LEU A 90 4.18 4.55 3.71
C LEU A 90 3.80 5.38 2.48
N ASP A 91 4.75 6.15 1.95
CA ASP A 91 4.54 6.96 0.74
C ASP A 91 4.22 6.07 -0.47
N TYR A 92 4.89 4.93 -0.59
CA TYR A 92 4.59 3.93 -1.60
C TYR A 92 3.16 3.39 -1.45
N LEU A 93 2.77 2.96 -0.25
CA LEU A 93 1.44 2.41 0.02
C LEU A 93 0.35 3.44 -0.29
N CYS A 94 0.54 4.68 0.15
CA CYS A 94 -0.41 5.76 -0.09
C CYS A 94 -0.44 6.22 -1.55
N GLY A 95 0.69 6.14 -2.25
CA GLY A 95 0.72 6.30 -3.70
C GLY A 95 -0.14 5.27 -4.42
N LYS A 96 -0.07 4.00 -4.00
CA LYS A 96 -0.93 2.94 -4.53
C LYS A 96 -2.41 3.18 -4.27
N VAL A 97 -2.76 3.54 -3.04
CA VAL A 97 -4.13 3.89 -2.66
C VAL A 97 -4.63 5.06 -3.52
N ALA A 98 -3.84 6.13 -3.67
CA ALA A 98 -4.20 7.28 -4.49
C ALA A 98 -4.39 6.90 -5.97
N PHE A 99 -3.54 6.01 -6.51
CA PHE A 99 -3.68 5.52 -7.88
C PHE A 99 -4.99 4.76 -8.09
N ILE A 100 -5.27 3.74 -7.24
CA ILE A 100 -6.45 2.88 -7.39
C ILE A 100 -7.76 3.64 -7.10
N THR A 101 -7.73 4.59 -6.16
CA THR A 101 -8.92 5.37 -5.77
C THR A 101 -9.13 6.63 -6.62
N GLY A 102 -8.10 7.08 -7.35
CA GLY A 102 -8.16 8.26 -8.22
C GLY A 102 -8.21 7.88 -9.70
N PRO A 103 -7.11 8.08 -10.46
CA PRO A 103 -7.10 7.97 -11.92
C PRO A 103 -7.43 6.57 -12.45
N PHE A 104 -7.24 5.52 -11.65
CA PHE A 104 -7.52 4.14 -12.05
C PHE A 104 -8.89 3.63 -11.54
N SER A 105 -9.61 4.42 -10.74
CA SER A 105 -10.82 3.99 -10.03
C SER A 105 -11.96 3.49 -10.91
N GLU A 106 -12.19 4.11 -12.07
CA GLU A 106 -13.23 3.65 -13.00
C GLU A 106 -12.84 2.31 -13.65
N CYS A 107 -11.56 2.10 -13.93
CA CYS A 107 -11.06 0.81 -14.38
C CYS A 107 -11.16 -0.24 -13.26
N MET A 108 -10.89 0.14 -12.02
CA MET A 108 -11.02 -0.74 -10.86
C MET A 108 -12.45 -1.26 -10.70
N LYS A 109 -13.47 -0.41 -10.84
CA LYS A 109 -14.88 -0.85 -10.81
C LYS A 109 -15.19 -1.89 -11.89
N LYS A 110 -14.66 -1.70 -13.11
CA LYS A 110 -14.85 -2.64 -14.23
C LYS A 110 -14.17 -3.97 -13.94
N LEU A 111 -12.92 -3.94 -13.45
CA LEU A 111 -12.16 -5.14 -13.06
C LEU A 111 -12.86 -5.91 -11.95
N GLU A 112 -13.43 -5.23 -10.96
CA GLU A 112 -14.22 -5.84 -9.89
C GLU A 112 -15.45 -6.56 -10.45
N SER A 113 -16.19 -5.91 -11.37
CA SER A 113 -17.43 -6.46 -11.95
C SER A 113 -17.22 -7.77 -12.73
N VAL A 114 -16.04 -7.97 -13.31
CA VAL A 114 -15.68 -9.19 -14.07
C VAL A 114 -14.94 -10.24 -13.23
N SER A 115 -14.50 -9.88 -12.01
CA SER A 115 -13.77 -10.76 -11.09
C SER A 115 -14.65 -11.83 -10.41
N THR A 116 -15.97 -11.77 -10.61
CA THR A 116 -16.96 -12.72 -10.07
C THR A 116 -16.96 -14.09 -10.76
N THR A 117 -16.01 -14.33 -11.69
CA THR A 117 -15.78 -15.63 -12.34
C THR A 117 -14.70 -16.43 -11.61
N PRO A 118 -14.81 -17.78 -11.53
CA PRO A 118 -14.03 -18.63 -10.60
C PRO A 118 -12.55 -18.83 -10.98
N THR A 119 -11.99 -17.98 -11.85
CA THR A 119 -10.58 -18.03 -12.23
C THR A 119 -9.85 -16.93 -11.48
N PRO A 120 -8.61 -17.12 -10.98
CA PRO A 120 -7.82 -16.04 -10.38
C PRO A 120 -7.43 -15.04 -11.48
N GLY A 121 -8.39 -14.20 -11.88
CA GLY A 121 -8.24 -13.21 -12.91
C GLY A 121 -7.32 -12.09 -12.45
N CYS A 122 -6.79 -11.35 -13.40
CA CYS A 122 -5.92 -10.20 -13.16
C CYS A 122 -6.45 -9.23 -12.11
N ALA A 123 -7.77 -9.09 -11.97
CA ALA A 123 -8.41 -8.31 -10.90
C ALA A 123 -7.83 -8.64 -9.51
N SER A 124 -7.80 -9.92 -9.08
CA SER A 124 -7.32 -10.26 -7.73
C SER A 124 -5.81 -10.02 -7.52
N LYS A 125 -5.03 -9.95 -8.60
CA LYS A 125 -3.58 -9.66 -8.56
C LYS A 125 -3.26 -8.17 -8.56
N ILE A 126 -4.12 -7.36 -9.18
CA ILE A 126 -4.03 -5.89 -9.18
C ILE A 126 -4.21 -5.35 -7.75
N PHE A 127 -5.04 -6.03 -6.98
CA PHE A 127 -5.34 -5.71 -5.60
C PHE A 127 -4.37 -6.29 -4.57
N ASN A 128 -3.39 -7.09 -5.00
CA ASN A 128 -2.61 -7.87 -4.08
C ASN A 128 -1.62 -6.99 -3.28
N ILE A 129 -1.94 -6.77 -2.00
CA ILE A 129 -1.07 -6.09 -1.03
C ILE A 129 -0.13 -7.06 -0.28
N ASN A 130 -0.06 -8.33 -0.68
CA ASN A 130 0.81 -9.32 -0.04
C ASN A 130 2.28 -8.90 -0.08
N PHE A 131 2.71 -8.01 -0.98
CA PHE A 131 4.06 -7.43 -0.95
C PHE A 131 4.34 -6.66 0.36
N ILE A 132 3.31 -6.12 1.04
CA ILE A 132 3.45 -5.49 2.36
C ILE A 132 3.80 -6.57 3.38
N GLU A 133 3.04 -7.66 3.42
CA GLU A 133 3.21 -8.73 4.40
C GLU A 133 4.41 -9.64 4.09
N LYS A 134 4.79 -9.74 2.81
CA LYS A 134 5.81 -10.63 2.25
C LYS A 134 6.71 -9.88 1.28
N PRO A 135 7.53 -8.93 1.76
CA PRO A 135 8.41 -8.13 0.89
C PRO A 135 9.39 -8.96 0.06
N LYS A 136 9.75 -10.16 0.53
CA LYS A 136 10.62 -11.10 -0.22
C LYS A 136 9.99 -11.64 -1.51
N THR A 137 8.66 -11.65 -1.61
CA THR A 137 7.93 -12.10 -2.82
C THR A 137 7.45 -10.92 -3.68
N ALA A 138 7.63 -9.67 -3.22
CA ALA A 138 7.16 -8.46 -3.88
C ALA A 138 7.52 -8.40 -5.37
N CYS A 139 8.78 -8.67 -5.74
CA CYS A 139 9.20 -8.62 -7.13
C CYS A 139 8.49 -9.62 -8.04
N ALA A 140 8.24 -10.85 -7.54
CA ALA A 140 7.51 -11.85 -8.30
C ALA A 140 6.05 -11.43 -8.47
N GLU A 141 5.46 -10.85 -7.42
CA GLU A 141 4.09 -10.33 -7.46
C GLU A 141 3.95 -9.16 -8.42
N PHE A 142 4.83 -8.16 -8.38
CA PHE A 142 4.81 -7.03 -9.31
C PHE A 142 4.99 -7.47 -10.77
N LYS A 143 5.87 -8.43 -11.05
CA LYS A 143 6.04 -8.99 -12.41
C LYS A 143 4.78 -9.72 -12.88
N GLN A 144 4.15 -10.49 -12.00
CA GLN A 144 2.90 -11.17 -12.32
C GLN A 144 1.74 -10.18 -12.54
N SER A 145 1.66 -9.12 -11.73
CA SER A 145 0.65 -8.08 -11.90
C SER A 145 0.89 -7.30 -13.20
N LEU A 146 2.14 -6.93 -13.53
CA LEU A 146 2.44 -6.27 -14.80
C LEU A 146 2.01 -7.09 -16.03
N ALA A 147 2.03 -8.42 -15.95
CA ALA A 147 1.55 -9.30 -17.03
C ALA A 147 0.04 -9.10 -17.32
N CYS A 148 -0.72 -8.53 -16.38
CA CYS A 148 -2.14 -8.23 -16.51
C CYS A 148 -2.46 -6.97 -17.31
N LYS A 149 -1.46 -6.20 -17.74
CA LYS A 149 -1.69 -4.92 -18.44
C LYS A 149 -2.57 -5.05 -19.69
N SER A 150 -2.45 -6.16 -20.43
CA SER A 150 -3.25 -6.38 -21.65
C SER A 150 -4.74 -6.56 -21.32
N ASP A 151 -5.05 -7.22 -20.21
CA ASP A 151 -6.44 -7.41 -19.78
C ASP A 151 -7.02 -6.10 -19.24
N VAL A 152 -6.21 -5.27 -18.59
CA VAL A 152 -6.57 -3.89 -18.24
C VAL A 152 -6.91 -3.09 -19.52
N GLY A 153 -6.10 -3.20 -20.57
CA GLY A 153 -6.34 -2.52 -21.84
C GLY A 153 -7.64 -2.94 -22.52
N LYS A 154 -7.93 -4.25 -22.52
CA LYS A 154 -9.18 -4.80 -23.09
C LYS A 154 -10.42 -4.38 -22.30
N LEU A 155 -10.34 -4.36 -20.98
CA LEU A 155 -11.50 -4.09 -20.11
C LEU A 155 -11.77 -2.60 -19.92
N CYS A 156 -10.72 -1.79 -19.89
CA CYS A 156 -10.81 -0.37 -19.55
C CYS A 156 -10.60 0.48 -20.78
N ASP A 157 -9.34 0.69 -21.16
CA ASP A 157 -8.87 1.35 -22.39
C ASP A 157 -7.33 1.39 -22.41
N ALA A 158 -6.74 1.86 -23.52
CA ALA A 158 -5.29 1.99 -23.68
C ALA A 158 -4.65 2.98 -22.69
N LYS A 159 -5.40 3.99 -22.21
CA LYS A 159 -4.90 4.96 -21.23
C LYS A 159 -4.75 4.30 -19.87
N ALA A 160 -5.72 3.48 -19.45
CA ALA A 160 -5.70 2.68 -18.24
C ALA A 160 -4.61 1.61 -18.30
N GLU A 161 -4.43 0.92 -19.44
CA GLU A 161 -3.31 -0.02 -19.63
C GLU A 161 -1.97 0.66 -19.41
N LYS A 162 -1.76 1.82 -20.03
CA LYS A 162 -0.51 2.57 -19.88
C LYS A 162 -0.31 3.03 -18.44
N ALA A 163 -1.33 3.63 -17.83
CA ALA A 163 -1.26 4.10 -16.43
C ALA A 163 -0.96 2.94 -15.47
N TYR A 164 -1.57 1.78 -15.68
CA TYR A 164 -1.31 0.56 -14.94
C TYR A 164 0.13 0.07 -15.11
N ALA A 165 0.61 -0.04 -16.35
CA ALA A 165 1.96 -0.49 -16.64
C ALA A 165 3.02 0.47 -16.05
N ASP A 166 2.84 1.78 -16.23
CA ASP A 166 3.72 2.80 -15.67
C ASP A 166 3.78 2.71 -14.14
N GLU A 167 2.64 2.46 -13.50
CA GLU A 167 2.56 2.33 -12.05
C GLU A 167 3.29 1.09 -11.53
N TYR A 168 3.13 -0.09 -12.15
CA TYR A 168 3.88 -1.29 -11.75
C TYR A 168 5.37 -1.25 -12.12
N GLN A 169 5.75 -0.50 -13.13
CA GLN A 169 7.17 -0.22 -13.42
C GLN A 169 7.82 0.61 -12.31
N LYS A 170 7.07 1.56 -11.71
CA LYS A 170 7.56 2.29 -10.52
C LYS A 170 7.78 1.33 -9.35
N ASP A 171 6.89 0.37 -9.12
CA ASP A 171 7.03 -0.61 -8.04
C ASP A 171 8.29 -1.46 -8.21
N LEU A 172 8.49 -1.99 -9.42
CA LEU A 172 9.67 -2.79 -9.74
C LEU A 172 10.95 -1.99 -9.44
N LYS A 173 10.99 -0.71 -9.85
CA LYS A 173 12.12 0.17 -9.56
C LYS A 173 12.28 0.46 -8.07
N ALA A 174 11.21 0.75 -7.35
CA ALA A 174 11.22 1.08 -5.93
C ALA A 174 11.74 -0.09 -5.08
N PHE A 175 11.36 -1.32 -5.44
CA PHE A 175 11.76 -2.54 -4.75
C PHE A 175 13.03 -3.19 -5.32
N LYS A 176 13.71 -2.54 -6.26
CA LYS A 176 14.94 -3.03 -6.93
C LYS A 176 14.77 -4.42 -7.55
N CYS A 177 13.60 -4.62 -8.15
CA CYS A 177 13.27 -5.71 -9.05
C CYS A 177 13.71 -5.37 -10.49
#